data_AF-G3JGE9-F1
#
_entry.id   AF-G3JGE9-F1
#
_cell.length_a   1.000
_cell.length_b   1.000
_cell.length_c   1.000
_cell.angle_alpha   90.00
_cell.angle_beta   90.00
_cell.angle_gamma   90.00
#
_symmetry.space_group_name_H-M   'P 1'
#
loop_
_entity.id
_entity.type
_entity.pdbx_description
1 polymer ?
#
loop_
_entity_poly.entity_id
_entity_poly.type
_entity_poly.pdbx_seq_one_letter_code
_entity_poly.pdbx_strand_id
1 'polypeptide(L)'
;MANITLMEFLQTDPAAFQYYDRNQANTSTYHERFDITRVTNIHTWDEFNLGTIMNQFRDLLDNVRVGTDARPITPPLRFAAEDYLRELVCVYADRPVRRALARTFTYIAANPSNEWVGRTAITLGAGSSTALIGKFVPDRAMYNPSVDVSVNRLPGEIKPSWKWDAAWLAPHSERRRVGIKRLSQLTFYMLQQGYRAQHSGAKYGYMLTDKELIAFRKEDAQRTISVSKPVPWAGPSNGEPRMTVLLALWYLGMLSSHDDDWNLDAQPGDPADSELISQRRVAPAPGAATS
;
A
#
# COMPACT_ATOMS: atom_id res chain seq x y z
N MET A 1 1.67 13.75 29.14
CA MET A 1 0.85 13.04 28.13
C MET A 1 0.95 11.55 28.41
N ALA A 2 -0.15 10.80 28.32
CA ALA A 2 -0.11 9.36 28.55
C ALA A 2 0.55 8.65 27.35
N ASN A 3 1.37 7.64 27.63
CA ASN A 3 1.93 6.75 26.62
C ASN A 3 1.23 5.40 26.73
N ILE A 4 0.94 4.79 25.58
CA ILE A 4 0.37 3.45 25.46
C ILE A 4 1.33 2.55 24.67
N THR A 5 1.13 1.25 24.73
CA THR A 5 1.86 0.29 23.88
C THR A 5 1.55 0.54 22.40
N LEU A 6 2.42 0.06 21.53
CA LEU A 6 2.21 0.13 20.09
C LEU A 6 1.00 -0.69 19.67
N MET A 7 0.75 -1.84 20.29
CA MET A 7 -0.48 -2.60 20.07
C MET A 7 -1.71 -1.75 20.39
N GLU A 8 -1.83 -1.23 21.61
CA GLU A 8 -2.96 -0.37 22.00
C GLU A 8 -3.09 0.85 21.10
N PHE A 9 -1.95 1.38 20.60
CA PHE A 9 -1.93 2.48 19.65
C PHE A 9 -2.58 2.10 18.31
N LEU A 10 -2.20 0.97 17.74
CA LEU A 10 -2.66 0.46 16.45
C LEU A 10 -4.10 -0.11 16.49
N GLN A 11 -4.65 -0.36 17.69
CA GLN A 11 -6.03 -0.83 17.87
C GLN A 11 -7.10 0.27 17.78
N THR A 12 -6.76 1.49 17.32
CA THR A 12 -7.70 2.63 17.28
C THR A 12 -7.99 3.15 15.89
N ASP A 13 -8.40 2.24 15.02
CA ASP A 13 -9.00 2.62 13.75
C ASP A 13 -10.17 3.61 13.97
N PRO A 14 -10.41 4.52 13.02
CA PRO A 14 -11.70 5.20 12.93
C PRO A 14 -12.81 4.21 12.57
N ALA A 15 -14.06 4.64 12.75
CA ALA A 15 -15.19 3.99 12.08
C ALA A 15 -15.04 4.10 10.55
N ALA A 16 -15.71 3.22 9.81
CA ALA A 16 -15.72 3.26 8.35
C ALA A 16 -16.11 4.64 7.82
N PHE A 17 -15.39 5.09 6.79
CA PHE A 17 -15.67 6.37 6.17
C PHE A 17 -16.98 6.28 5.40
N GLN A 18 -17.81 7.31 5.51
CA GLN A 18 -19.12 7.33 4.88
C GLN A 18 -19.09 8.29 3.71
N TYR A 19 -19.54 7.84 2.56
CA TYR A 19 -19.78 8.74 1.44
C TYR A 19 -21.25 9.15 1.33
N TYR A 20 -21.52 10.15 0.51
CA TYR A 20 -22.87 10.50 0.07
C TYR A 20 -22.90 10.55 -1.45
N ASP A 21 -23.99 10.05 -2.01
CA ASP A 21 -24.15 9.98 -3.45
C ASP A 21 -24.33 11.39 -4.05
N ARG A 22 -23.61 11.66 -5.14
CA ARG A 22 -23.73 12.85 -5.98
C ARG A 22 -23.77 12.48 -7.46
N ASN A 23 -24.21 11.26 -7.78
CA ASN A 23 -24.05 10.62 -9.08
C ASN A 23 -22.57 10.45 -9.46
N GLN A 24 -21.74 9.99 -8.51
CA GLN A 24 -20.32 9.80 -8.78
C GLN A 24 -20.11 8.77 -9.89
N ALA A 25 -19.30 9.14 -10.87
CA ALA A 25 -18.91 8.22 -11.93
C ALA A 25 -17.97 7.12 -11.38
N ASN A 26 -18.19 5.89 -11.83
CA ASN A 26 -17.25 4.78 -11.68
C ASN A 26 -16.10 4.85 -12.72
N THR A 27 -15.86 6.03 -13.29
CA THR A 27 -14.69 6.24 -14.15
C THR A 27 -13.46 6.39 -13.28
N SER A 28 -12.38 5.71 -13.66
CA SER A 28 -11.07 6.03 -13.12
C SER A 28 -10.06 6.03 -14.25
N THR A 29 -9.15 7.00 -14.20
CA THR A 29 -8.06 7.14 -15.16
C THR A 29 -7.37 5.80 -15.30
N TYR A 30 -7.31 5.30 -16.52
CA TYR A 30 -6.70 4.03 -16.84
C TYR A 30 -5.77 4.28 -18.02
N HIS A 31 -4.54 3.79 -17.88
CA HIS A 31 -3.54 3.86 -18.92
C HIS A 31 -3.33 2.46 -19.49
N GLU A 32 -3.35 2.29 -20.82
CA GLU A 32 -3.19 0.99 -21.51
C GLU A 32 -1.95 0.22 -21.06
N ARG A 33 -0.90 0.94 -20.67
CA ARG A 33 0.35 0.35 -20.16
C ARG A 33 0.16 -0.48 -18.89
N PHE A 34 -0.90 -0.27 -18.12
CA PHE A 34 -1.16 -1.12 -16.97
C PHE A 34 -1.48 -2.57 -17.37
N ASP A 35 -1.88 -2.83 -18.62
CA ASP A 35 -2.14 -4.21 -19.08
C ASP A 35 -0.87 -5.06 -19.20
N ILE A 36 0.32 -4.45 -19.31
CA ILE A 36 1.58 -5.22 -19.37
C ILE A 36 1.86 -5.94 -18.05
N THR A 37 1.28 -5.47 -16.96
CA THR A 37 1.41 -6.04 -15.61
C THR A 37 0.12 -6.73 -15.15
N ARG A 38 -0.77 -7.05 -16.10
CA ARG A 38 -2.06 -7.67 -15.78
C ARG A 38 -1.88 -9.00 -15.06
N VAL A 39 -2.39 -9.05 -13.82
CA VAL A 39 -2.42 -10.26 -12.98
C VAL A 39 -3.19 -11.38 -13.66
N THR A 40 -2.59 -12.57 -13.69
CA THR A 40 -3.15 -13.79 -14.30
C THR A 40 -3.60 -14.77 -13.22
N ASN A 41 -2.81 -14.91 -12.15
CA ASN A 41 -3.06 -15.84 -11.05
C ASN A 41 -3.24 -15.09 -9.75
N ILE A 42 -4.23 -15.50 -8.96
CA ILE A 42 -4.55 -14.90 -7.67
C ILE A 42 -4.66 -16.01 -6.64
N HIS A 43 -3.88 -15.89 -5.57
CA HIS A 43 -3.94 -16.77 -4.41
C HIS A 43 -4.40 -16.01 -3.16
N THR A 44 -4.76 -16.76 -2.13
CA THR A 44 -4.99 -16.19 -0.80
C THR A 44 -3.65 -15.98 -0.11
N TRP A 45 -3.51 -14.84 0.57
CA TRP A 45 -2.39 -14.60 1.49
C TRP A 45 -2.85 -14.89 2.92
N ASP A 46 -2.94 -16.18 3.25
CA ASP A 46 -3.49 -16.61 4.54
C ASP A 46 -2.59 -16.23 5.73
N GLU A 47 -1.29 -16.06 5.51
CA GLU A 47 -0.36 -15.58 6.54
C GLU A 47 -0.52 -14.09 6.89
N PHE A 48 -1.26 -13.30 6.09
CA PHE A 48 -1.59 -11.92 6.43
C PHE A 48 -2.73 -11.87 7.46
N ASN A 49 -2.43 -12.27 8.69
CA ASN A 49 -3.39 -12.36 9.78
C ASN A 49 -2.77 -11.92 11.12
N LEU A 50 -3.61 -11.65 12.11
CA LEU A 50 -3.17 -11.19 13.44
C LEU A 50 -2.19 -12.18 14.10
N GLY A 51 -2.44 -13.49 14.01
CA GLY A 51 -1.59 -14.50 14.62
C GLY A 51 -0.16 -14.46 14.11
N THR A 52 0.02 -14.36 12.78
CA THR A 52 1.35 -14.18 12.18
C THR A 52 2.03 -12.91 12.66
N ILE A 53 1.29 -11.79 12.70
CA ILE A 53 1.83 -10.49 13.15
C ILE A 53 2.30 -10.58 14.61
N MET A 54 1.49 -11.17 15.47
CA MET A 54 1.85 -11.37 16.89
C MET A 54 3.07 -12.28 17.01
N ASN A 55 3.13 -13.37 16.24
CA ASN A 55 4.28 -14.27 16.31
C ASN A 55 5.59 -13.61 15.86
N GLN A 56 5.53 -12.71 14.87
CA GLN A 56 6.73 -12.06 14.30
C GLN A 56 7.16 -10.80 15.05
N PHE A 57 6.22 -10.05 15.62
CA PHE A 57 6.48 -8.68 16.09
C PHE A 57 5.93 -8.37 17.48
N ARG A 58 5.56 -9.39 18.28
CA ARG A 58 5.03 -9.19 19.64
C ARG A 58 5.93 -8.33 20.51
N ASP A 59 7.25 -8.52 20.46
CA ASP A 59 8.19 -7.72 21.25
C ASP A 59 8.02 -6.21 20.99
N LEU A 60 8.01 -5.80 19.72
CA LEU A 60 7.79 -4.41 19.34
C LEU A 60 6.39 -3.93 19.75
N LEU A 61 5.36 -4.75 19.53
CA LEU A 61 3.97 -4.41 19.81
C LEU A 61 3.72 -4.17 21.31
N ASP A 62 4.38 -4.94 22.18
CA ASP A 62 4.22 -4.87 23.63
C ASP A 62 5.14 -3.79 24.27
N ASN A 63 6.32 -3.54 23.69
CA ASN A 63 7.34 -2.69 24.33
C ASN A 63 7.44 -1.27 23.75
N VAL A 64 7.13 -1.04 22.48
CA VAL A 64 7.21 0.30 21.87
C VAL A 64 6.12 1.20 22.49
N ARG A 65 6.52 2.39 22.95
CA ARG A 65 5.61 3.37 23.56
C ARG A 65 5.30 4.52 22.62
N VAL A 66 4.01 4.83 22.46
CA VAL A 66 3.48 5.89 21.58
C VAL A 66 2.58 6.84 22.39
N GLY A 67 2.72 8.15 22.16
CA GLY A 67 1.89 9.18 22.79
C GLY A 67 0.46 9.18 22.24
N THR A 68 -0.53 9.37 23.12
CA THR A 68 -1.97 9.34 22.76
C THR A 68 -2.46 10.61 22.06
N ASP A 69 -1.69 11.68 22.08
CA ASP A 69 -1.94 12.99 21.45
C ASP A 69 -2.01 12.93 19.92
N ALA A 70 -1.58 11.82 19.32
CA ALA A 70 -1.56 11.63 17.88
C ALA A 70 -2.95 11.42 17.25
N ARG A 71 -3.96 11.10 18.07
CA ARG A 71 -5.24 10.58 17.59
C ARG A 71 -6.17 11.74 17.22
N PRO A 72 -6.69 11.77 15.99
CA PRO A 72 -7.80 12.65 15.67
C PRO A 72 -9.00 12.26 16.53
N ILE A 73 -9.46 13.17 17.39
CA ILE A 73 -10.67 12.97 18.21
C ILE A 73 -11.95 13.34 17.46
N THR A 74 -11.82 14.11 16.38
CA THR A 74 -12.93 14.45 15.50
C THR A 74 -13.30 13.21 14.67
N PRO A 75 -14.59 12.87 14.53
CA PRO A 75 -15.00 11.81 13.60
C PRO A 75 -14.71 12.17 12.14
N PRO A 76 -14.44 11.19 11.26
CA PRO A 76 -14.31 11.42 9.83
C PRO A 76 -15.59 12.04 9.26
N LEU A 77 -15.45 13.11 8.48
CA LEU A 77 -16.57 13.72 7.78
C LEU A 77 -17.01 12.86 6.60
N ARG A 78 -18.27 13.02 6.19
CA ARG A 78 -18.76 12.37 4.98
C ARG A 78 -18.07 12.96 3.75
N PHE A 79 -17.79 12.12 2.76
CA PHE A 79 -17.12 12.54 1.54
C PHE A 79 -17.93 12.23 0.28
N ALA A 80 -17.61 12.89 -0.83
CA ALA A 80 -18.24 12.62 -2.12
C ALA A 80 -17.24 12.66 -3.29
N ALA A 81 -15.95 12.86 -3.00
CA ALA A 81 -14.90 13.03 -3.98
C ALA A 81 -13.66 12.20 -3.57
N GLU A 82 -12.95 11.66 -4.56
CA GLU A 82 -11.81 10.77 -4.35
C GLU A 82 -10.62 11.48 -3.69
N ASP A 83 -10.39 12.75 -4.02
CA ASP A 83 -9.38 13.60 -3.40
C ASP A 83 -9.65 13.80 -1.89
N TYR A 84 -10.91 14.05 -1.51
CA TYR A 84 -11.25 14.19 -0.09
C TYR A 84 -11.11 12.88 0.69
N LEU A 85 -11.35 11.71 0.06
CA LEU A 85 -11.01 10.43 0.68
C LEU A 85 -9.50 10.32 0.99
N ARG A 86 -8.62 10.80 0.09
CA ARG A 86 -7.18 10.81 0.35
C ARG A 86 -6.79 11.72 1.52
N GLU A 87 -7.54 12.81 1.75
CA GLU A 87 -7.35 13.67 2.92
C GLU A 87 -7.77 12.97 4.21
N LEU A 88 -8.92 12.30 4.22
CA LEU A 88 -9.36 11.50 5.36
C LEU A 88 -8.33 10.41 5.69
N VAL A 89 -7.87 9.65 4.69
CA VAL A 89 -6.80 8.65 4.88
C VAL A 89 -5.53 9.29 5.46
N CYS A 90 -5.14 10.48 5.01
CA CYS A 90 -3.98 11.18 5.56
C CYS A 90 -4.12 11.48 7.06
N VAL A 91 -5.30 11.92 7.48
CA VAL A 91 -5.58 12.27 8.88
C VAL A 91 -5.68 11.04 9.75
N TYR A 92 -6.48 10.04 9.35
CA TYR A 92 -6.87 8.92 10.21
C TYR A 92 -6.00 7.67 10.04
N ALA A 93 -5.21 7.56 8.97
CA ALA A 93 -4.33 6.41 8.72
C ALA A 93 -2.86 6.83 8.63
N ASP A 94 -2.50 7.71 7.69
CA ASP A 94 -1.10 7.99 7.38
C ASP A 94 -0.36 8.62 8.57
N ARG A 95 -1.00 9.57 9.27
CA ARG A 95 -0.41 10.23 10.44
C ARG A 95 -0.17 9.24 11.61
N PRO A 96 -1.17 8.44 12.06
CA PRO A 96 -0.92 7.42 13.07
C PRO A 96 0.14 6.40 12.65
N VAL A 97 0.10 5.86 11.44
CA VAL A 97 1.07 4.85 10.96
C VAL A 97 2.48 5.41 10.91
N ARG A 98 2.67 6.65 10.40
CA ARG A 98 3.98 7.31 10.44
C ARG A 98 4.53 7.41 11.86
N ARG A 99 3.70 7.80 12.82
CA ARG A 99 4.13 7.90 14.22
C ARG A 99 4.48 6.53 14.79
N ALA A 100 3.67 5.51 14.52
CA ALA A 100 3.93 4.13 14.92
C ALA A 100 5.28 3.63 14.38
N LEU A 101 5.53 3.77 13.08
CA LEU A 101 6.80 3.39 12.44
C LEU A 101 7.99 4.17 13.05
N ALA A 102 7.88 5.50 13.19
CA ALA A 102 8.94 6.31 13.77
C ALA A 102 9.31 5.87 15.20
N ARG A 103 8.31 5.57 16.04
CA ARG A 103 8.55 5.06 17.39
C ARG A 103 9.12 3.64 17.38
N THR A 104 8.69 2.81 16.44
CA THR A 104 9.22 1.45 16.25
C THR A 104 10.71 1.49 15.92
N PHE A 105 11.12 2.26 14.90
CA PHE A 105 12.53 2.34 14.52
C PHE A 105 13.40 3.08 15.56
N THR A 106 12.85 4.04 16.30
CA THR A 106 13.55 4.63 17.45
C THR A 106 13.83 3.57 18.53
N TYR A 107 12.86 2.71 18.81
CA TYR A 107 13.02 1.62 19.77
C TYR A 107 14.04 0.58 19.30
N ILE A 108 13.97 0.15 18.04
CA ILE A 108 14.92 -0.79 17.43
C ILE A 108 16.35 -0.23 17.51
N ALA A 109 16.54 1.05 17.17
CA ALA A 109 17.85 1.69 17.25
C ALA A 109 18.41 1.77 18.69
N ALA A 110 17.53 1.93 19.68
CA ALA A 110 17.91 1.94 21.09
C ALA A 110 18.09 0.54 21.70
N ASN A 111 17.55 -0.51 21.05
CA ASN A 111 17.54 -1.89 21.53
C ASN A 111 17.95 -2.84 20.39
N PRO A 112 19.21 -2.76 19.92
CA PRO A 112 19.67 -3.59 18.81
C PRO A 112 19.60 -5.07 19.17
N SER A 113 19.03 -5.88 18.27
CA SER A 113 18.90 -7.33 18.38
C SER A 113 19.11 -7.95 17.01
N ASN A 114 19.57 -9.20 16.96
CA ASN A 114 19.70 -9.96 15.72
C ASN A 114 18.37 -10.10 14.97
N GLU A 115 17.24 -10.02 15.68
CA GLU A 115 15.88 -10.07 15.11
C GLU A 115 15.57 -8.86 14.20
N TRP A 116 16.22 -7.73 14.43
CA TRP A 116 15.96 -6.46 13.74
C TRP A 116 17.03 -6.10 12.70
N VAL A 117 18.04 -6.95 12.51
CA VAL A 117 19.11 -6.75 11.53
C VAL A 117 18.53 -6.74 10.10
N GLY A 118 19.16 -5.96 9.22
CA GLY A 118 18.74 -5.87 7.81
C GLY A 118 17.43 -5.10 7.62
N ARG A 119 17.08 -4.19 8.55
CA ARG A 119 15.89 -3.34 8.43
C ARG A 119 16.28 -1.88 8.25
N THR A 120 15.80 -1.30 7.16
CA THR A 120 15.87 0.15 6.93
C THR A 120 14.70 0.85 7.61
N ALA A 121 14.96 1.92 8.34
CA ALA A 121 13.90 2.77 8.87
C ALA A 121 13.10 3.41 7.73
N ILE A 122 11.79 3.22 7.73
CA ILE A 122 10.88 3.72 6.69
C ILE A 122 9.81 4.65 7.27
N THR A 123 9.23 5.46 6.39
CA THR A 123 8.06 6.29 6.67
C THR A 123 6.98 6.08 5.60
N LEU A 124 5.75 6.51 5.89
CA LEU A 124 4.62 6.50 4.96
C LEU A 124 4.35 7.93 4.46
N GLY A 125 4.25 8.12 3.15
CA GLY A 125 3.97 9.42 2.55
C GLY A 125 3.28 9.33 1.19
N ALA A 126 3.18 10.48 0.52
CA ALA A 126 2.68 10.54 -0.85
C ALA A 126 3.62 9.75 -1.79
N GLY A 127 3.08 9.12 -2.83
CA GLY A 127 3.91 8.41 -3.83
C GLY A 127 4.95 9.31 -4.50
N SER A 128 4.62 10.60 -4.65
CA SER A 128 5.52 11.61 -5.20
C SER A 128 6.71 11.98 -4.31
N SER A 129 6.79 11.45 -3.09
CA SER A 129 7.96 11.60 -2.21
C SER A 129 9.09 10.62 -2.54
N THR A 130 8.89 9.75 -3.53
CA THR A 130 9.87 8.74 -3.97
C THR A 130 10.28 8.99 -5.43
N ALA A 131 11.27 8.24 -5.90
CA ALA A 131 11.69 8.29 -7.29
C ALA A 131 10.51 8.09 -8.25
N LEU A 132 10.25 9.09 -9.09
CA LEU A 132 9.20 9.03 -10.11
C LEU A 132 9.69 8.33 -11.37
N ILE A 133 8.94 7.33 -11.82
CA ILE A 133 9.30 6.52 -12.99
C ILE A 133 8.21 6.67 -14.04
N GLY A 134 8.56 7.19 -15.22
CA GLY A 134 7.62 7.36 -16.33
C GLY A 134 6.44 8.33 -16.06
N LYS A 135 6.57 9.25 -15.09
CA LYS A 135 5.50 10.17 -14.60
C LYS A 135 4.30 9.46 -13.94
N PHE A 136 4.40 8.18 -13.67
CA PHE A 136 3.40 7.42 -12.94
C PHE A 136 3.64 7.58 -11.45
N VAL A 137 2.57 7.89 -10.70
CA VAL A 137 2.65 8.20 -9.27
C VAL A 137 1.57 7.39 -8.54
N PRO A 138 1.95 6.44 -7.65
CA PRO A 138 0.98 5.83 -6.77
C PRO A 138 0.44 6.85 -5.77
N ASP A 139 -0.77 6.64 -5.24
CA ASP A 139 -1.33 7.53 -4.22
C ASP A 139 -0.42 7.60 -2.97
N ARG A 140 0.23 6.50 -2.61
CA ARG A 140 1.11 6.37 -1.43
C ARG A 140 2.39 5.59 -1.68
N ALA A 141 3.37 5.87 -0.82
CA ALA A 141 4.64 5.17 -0.76
C ALA A 141 5.07 4.93 0.68
N MET A 142 5.73 3.80 0.93
CA MET A 142 6.66 3.69 2.05
C MET A 142 8.10 3.66 1.57
N TYR A 143 8.95 4.44 2.23
CA TYR A 143 10.29 4.71 1.74
C TYR A 143 11.23 5.12 2.88
N ASN A 144 12.54 5.02 2.63
CA ASN A 144 13.57 5.50 3.56
C ASN A 144 13.59 7.03 3.53
N PRO A 145 13.24 7.73 4.63
CA PRO A 145 13.21 9.20 4.67
C PRO A 145 14.60 9.84 4.81
N SER A 146 15.65 9.06 5.05
CA SER A 146 17.01 9.52 5.32
C SER A 146 17.88 9.61 4.06
N VAL A 147 17.31 9.38 2.87
CA VAL A 147 18.01 9.49 1.58
C VAL A 147 17.29 10.46 0.66
N ASP A 148 18.04 11.25 -0.12
CA ASP A 148 17.49 12.32 -0.97
C ASP A 148 16.50 11.81 -2.02
N VAL A 149 16.80 10.66 -2.62
CA VAL A 149 15.94 10.04 -3.63
C VAL A 149 15.69 8.59 -3.24
N SER A 150 14.60 8.38 -2.50
CA SER A 150 14.21 7.07 -2.01
C SER A 150 13.41 6.27 -3.02
N VAL A 151 13.49 4.94 -2.92
CA VAL A 151 12.64 4.00 -3.68
C VAL A 151 11.35 3.77 -2.89
N ASN A 152 10.23 3.62 -3.59
CA ASN A 152 8.99 3.20 -2.94
C ASN A 152 9.02 1.68 -2.70
N ARG A 153 9.23 1.28 -1.44
CA ARG A 153 9.25 -0.12 -1.03
C ARG A 153 7.86 -0.73 -0.82
N LEU A 154 6.82 0.11 -0.75
CA LEU A 154 5.42 -0.32 -0.61
C LEU A 154 4.47 0.68 -1.29
N PRO A 155 4.20 0.51 -2.60
CA PRO A 155 3.19 1.31 -3.28
C PRO A 155 1.79 1.05 -2.73
N GLY A 156 1.02 2.13 -2.55
CA GLY A 156 -0.36 2.08 -2.11
C GLY A 156 -1.27 2.87 -3.04
N GLU A 157 -2.46 2.33 -3.30
CA GLU A 157 -3.53 3.00 -4.03
C GLU A 157 -4.72 3.28 -3.11
N ILE A 158 -5.31 4.46 -3.24
CA ILE A 158 -6.54 4.84 -2.52
C ILE A 158 -7.65 4.95 -3.56
N LYS A 159 -8.72 4.19 -3.35
CA LYS A 159 -9.89 4.23 -4.23
C LYS A 159 -11.16 4.23 -3.41
N PRO A 160 -12.15 5.07 -3.74
CA PRO A 160 -13.44 4.95 -3.11
C PRO A 160 -14.13 3.63 -3.51
N SER A 161 -14.96 3.11 -2.61
CA SER A 161 -15.61 1.81 -2.73
C SER A 161 -16.60 1.74 -3.89
N TRP A 162 -17.13 2.89 -4.34
CA TRP A 162 -17.92 2.97 -5.57
C TRP A 162 -17.09 2.78 -6.86
N LYS A 163 -15.76 2.84 -6.77
CA LYS A 163 -14.83 2.51 -7.87
C LYS A 163 -14.21 1.13 -7.72
N TRP A 164 -13.90 0.72 -6.49
CA TRP A 164 -13.22 -0.54 -6.22
C TRP A 164 -13.39 -0.95 -4.75
N ASP A 165 -13.79 -2.20 -4.50
CA ASP A 165 -13.92 -2.81 -3.17
C ASP A 165 -13.67 -4.33 -3.26
N ALA A 166 -13.55 -5.04 -2.14
CA ALA A 166 -13.25 -6.47 -2.10
C ALA A 166 -14.26 -7.37 -2.81
N ALA A 167 -15.44 -6.88 -3.21
CA ALA A 167 -16.47 -7.68 -3.85
C ALA A 167 -16.01 -8.31 -5.18
N TRP A 168 -14.93 -7.82 -5.79
CA TRP A 168 -14.32 -8.45 -6.98
C TRP A 168 -13.64 -9.79 -6.69
N LEU A 169 -13.29 -10.07 -5.43
CA LEU A 169 -12.69 -11.35 -4.98
C LEU A 169 -13.71 -12.48 -4.88
N ALA A 170 -15.01 -12.16 -4.80
CA ALA A 170 -16.06 -13.15 -4.70
C ALA A 170 -16.08 -14.09 -5.94
N PRO A 171 -16.33 -15.40 -5.76
CA PRO A 171 -16.53 -16.31 -6.87
C PRO A 171 -17.58 -15.77 -7.85
N HIS A 172 -17.28 -15.80 -9.14
CA HIS A 172 -18.16 -15.32 -10.22
C HIS A 172 -18.58 -13.84 -10.14
N SER A 173 -17.85 -13.00 -9.41
CA SER A 173 -18.15 -11.57 -9.31
C SER A 173 -18.12 -10.88 -10.68
N GLU A 174 -19.20 -10.19 -11.03
CA GLU A 174 -19.26 -9.30 -12.21
C GLU A 174 -18.22 -8.17 -12.13
N ARG A 175 -17.78 -7.83 -10.90
CA ARG A 175 -16.74 -6.83 -10.65
C ARG A 175 -15.32 -7.35 -10.87
N ARG A 176 -15.12 -8.66 -11.09
CA ARG A 176 -13.79 -9.27 -11.23
C ARG A 176 -12.93 -8.61 -12.31
N ARG A 177 -13.52 -8.29 -13.46
CA ARG A 177 -12.79 -7.62 -14.56
C ARG A 177 -12.28 -6.23 -14.15
N VAL A 178 -13.12 -5.44 -13.50
CA VAL A 178 -12.76 -4.10 -12.99
C VAL A 178 -11.74 -4.22 -11.87
N GLY A 179 -11.92 -5.20 -10.98
CA GLY A 179 -11.00 -5.53 -9.90
C GLY A 179 -9.58 -5.79 -10.41
N ILE A 180 -9.44 -6.73 -11.35
CA ILE A 180 -8.15 -7.07 -11.99
C ILE A 180 -7.56 -5.86 -12.73
N LYS A 181 -8.38 -5.08 -13.44
CA LYS A 181 -7.90 -3.90 -14.17
C LYS A 181 -7.27 -2.86 -13.24
N ARG A 182 -7.86 -2.63 -12.05
CA ARG A 182 -7.27 -1.75 -11.04
C ARG A 182 -6.07 -2.37 -10.36
N LEU A 183 -6.09 -3.67 -10.10
CA LEU A 183 -4.93 -4.37 -9.57
C LEU A 183 -3.72 -4.32 -10.51
N SER A 184 -3.98 -4.32 -11.82
CA SER A 184 -2.95 -4.16 -12.85
C SER A 184 -2.23 -2.81 -12.74
N GLN A 185 -2.95 -1.75 -12.34
CA GLN A 185 -2.35 -0.43 -12.06
C GLN A 185 -1.44 -0.47 -10.82
N LEU A 186 -1.87 -1.07 -9.71
CA LEU A 186 -1.03 -1.19 -8.52
C LEU A 186 0.23 -2.03 -8.80
N THR A 187 0.06 -3.19 -9.45
CA THR A 187 1.19 -4.06 -9.82
C THR A 187 2.15 -3.40 -10.80
N PHE A 188 1.65 -2.54 -11.68
CA PHE A 188 2.49 -1.67 -12.51
C PHE A 188 3.40 -0.80 -11.64
N TYR A 189 2.84 -0.11 -10.64
CA TYR A 189 3.63 0.70 -9.71
C TYR A 189 4.61 -0.15 -8.90
N MET A 190 4.20 -1.33 -8.44
CA MET A 190 5.09 -2.26 -7.72
C MET A 190 6.30 -2.65 -8.57
N LEU A 191 6.10 -2.98 -9.85
CA LEU A 191 7.19 -3.34 -10.75
C LEU A 191 8.13 -2.18 -11.07
N GLN A 192 7.60 -0.96 -11.24
CA GLN A 192 8.44 0.21 -11.56
C GLN A 192 9.53 0.47 -10.53
N GLN A 193 9.27 0.23 -9.24
CA GLN A 193 10.18 0.59 -8.15
C GLN A 193 11.51 -0.18 -8.16
N GLY A 194 11.61 -1.22 -8.97
CA GLY A 194 12.82 -2.03 -9.09
C GLY A 194 13.95 -1.48 -9.93
N TYR A 195 13.79 -0.31 -10.52
CA TYR A 195 14.67 0.17 -11.58
C TYR A 195 16.10 0.61 -11.15
N ARG A 196 16.50 0.39 -9.89
CA ARG A 196 17.83 0.80 -9.39
C ARG A 196 18.85 -0.32 -9.27
N ALA A 197 18.38 -1.56 -9.23
CA ALA A 197 19.18 -2.75 -9.53
C ALA A 197 18.54 -3.38 -10.77
N GLN A 198 19.29 -4.16 -11.56
CA GLN A 198 18.65 -4.91 -12.61
C GLN A 198 17.52 -5.73 -11.99
N HIS A 199 16.28 -5.46 -12.41
CA HIS A 199 15.14 -6.34 -12.21
C HIS A 199 14.77 -6.56 -10.73
N SER A 200 14.19 -5.60 -9.98
CA SER A 200 13.58 -5.98 -8.67
C SER A 200 12.39 -5.13 -8.17
N GLY A 201 11.15 -5.45 -8.53
CA GLY A 201 9.98 -4.65 -8.10
C GLY A 201 9.64 -4.78 -6.60
N ALA A 202 8.88 -3.84 -6.04
CA ALA A 202 8.34 -3.96 -4.69
C ALA A 202 7.50 -5.25 -4.58
N LYS A 203 7.80 -6.08 -3.56
CA LYS A 203 7.11 -7.34 -3.30
C LYS A 203 5.70 -7.12 -2.77
N TYR A 204 5.53 -6.06 -2.00
CA TYR A 204 4.29 -5.75 -1.30
C TYR A 204 3.60 -4.52 -1.88
N GLY A 205 2.27 -4.51 -1.81
CA GLY A 205 1.45 -3.36 -2.15
C GLY A 205 0.10 -3.44 -1.44
N TYR A 206 -0.67 -2.37 -1.48
CA TYR A 206 -2.01 -2.37 -0.89
C TYR A 206 -2.98 -1.47 -1.65
N MET A 207 -4.27 -1.79 -1.51
CA MET A 207 -5.36 -0.87 -1.84
C MET A 207 -6.14 -0.54 -0.60
N LEU A 208 -6.47 0.74 -0.46
CA LEU A 208 -7.26 1.26 0.65
C LEU A 208 -8.51 1.96 0.13
N THR A 209 -9.63 1.65 0.75
CA THR A 209 -10.93 2.24 0.43
C THR A 209 -11.55 2.86 1.67
N ASP A 210 -12.73 3.49 1.53
CA ASP A 210 -13.56 3.93 2.64
C ASP A 210 -14.11 2.78 3.51
N LYS A 211 -14.03 1.53 3.02
CA LYS A 211 -14.55 0.36 3.73
C LYS A 211 -13.44 -0.51 4.33
N GLU A 212 -12.33 -0.66 3.63
CA GLU A 212 -11.34 -1.69 3.95
C GLU A 212 -9.96 -1.44 3.35
N LEU A 213 -8.97 -2.12 3.91
CA LEU A 213 -7.66 -2.36 3.31
C LEU A 213 -7.58 -3.77 2.73
N ILE A 214 -6.97 -3.90 1.56
CA ILE A 214 -6.58 -5.18 0.97
C ILE A 214 -5.08 -5.13 0.67
N ALA A 215 -4.34 -6.08 1.24
CA ALA A 215 -2.90 -6.21 1.03
C ALA A 215 -2.60 -7.22 -0.07
N PHE A 216 -1.50 -6.96 -0.78
CA PHE A 216 -1.04 -7.75 -1.90
C PHE A 216 0.43 -8.12 -1.71
N ARG A 217 0.76 -9.37 -2.02
CA ARG A 217 2.13 -9.88 -2.08
C ARG A 217 2.34 -10.49 -3.45
N LYS A 218 3.31 -10.01 -4.21
CA LYS A 218 3.79 -10.73 -5.39
C LYS A 218 4.41 -12.05 -4.93
N GLU A 219 4.08 -13.13 -5.61
CA GLU A 219 4.73 -14.43 -5.38
C GLU A 219 5.87 -14.65 -6.36
N ASP A 220 5.67 -14.22 -7.60
CA ASP A 220 6.59 -14.45 -8.70
C ASP A 220 6.49 -13.34 -9.76
N ALA A 221 7.25 -13.52 -10.83
CA ALA A 221 7.22 -12.71 -12.05
C ALA A 221 6.11 -13.10 -13.03
N GLN A 222 5.55 -14.30 -12.89
CA GLN A 222 4.51 -14.85 -13.77
C GLN A 222 3.13 -14.23 -13.48
N ARG A 223 3.12 -13.01 -12.93
CA ARG A 223 1.95 -12.18 -12.64
C ARG A 223 1.01 -12.88 -11.65
N THR A 224 1.60 -13.65 -10.74
CA THR A 224 0.93 -14.27 -9.61
C THR A 224 1.00 -13.35 -8.40
N ILE A 225 -0.16 -13.12 -7.78
CA ILE A 225 -0.25 -12.29 -6.58
C ILE A 225 -1.11 -12.99 -5.54
N SER A 226 -0.65 -12.95 -4.28
CA SER A 226 -1.47 -13.34 -3.15
C SER A 226 -2.16 -12.12 -2.57
N VAL A 227 -3.41 -12.31 -2.17
CA VAL A 227 -4.32 -11.25 -1.69
C VAL A 227 -4.76 -11.58 -0.28
N SER A 228 -4.63 -10.63 0.63
CA SER A 228 -5.10 -10.80 2.01
C SER A 228 -6.62 -10.90 2.08
N LYS A 229 -7.13 -11.40 3.21
CA LYS A 229 -8.51 -11.12 3.60
C LYS A 229 -8.68 -9.59 3.76
N PRO A 230 -9.84 -9.02 3.38
CA PRO A 230 -10.06 -7.59 3.56
C PRO A 230 -10.09 -7.23 5.04
N VAL A 231 -9.45 -6.12 5.39
CA VAL A 231 -9.39 -5.58 6.75
C VAL A 231 -10.32 -4.38 6.84
N PRO A 232 -11.51 -4.51 7.45
CA PRO A 232 -12.50 -3.44 7.45
C PRO A 232 -12.13 -2.34 8.45
N TRP A 233 -12.50 -1.10 8.13
CA TRP A 233 -12.60 -0.03 9.13
C TRP A 233 -13.74 -0.34 10.08
N ALA A 234 -13.44 -0.53 11.36
CA ALA A 234 -14.46 -0.96 12.31
C ALA A 234 -14.37 -0.26 13.68
N GLY A 235 -13.67 0.87 13.76
CA GLY A 235 -13.49 1.62 15.01
C GLY A 235 -12.44 1.05 15.96
N PRO A 236 -12.32 1.60 17.17
CA PRO A 236 -11.44 1.06 18.20
C PRO A 236 -11.81 -0.37 18.58
N SER A 237 -10.82 -1.19 18.94
CA SER A 237 -11.07 -2.52 19.51
C SER A 237 -11.79 -2.42 20.85
N ASN A 238 -12.62 -3.41 21.20
CA ASN A 238 -13.30 -3.51 22.49
C ASN A 238 -12.42 -4.14 23.59
N GLY A 239 -11.09 -4.04 23.49
CA GLY A 239 -10.12 -4.62 24.43
C GLY A 239 -9.41 -5.87 23.90
N GLU A 240 -10.03 -6.63 23.00
CA GLU A 240 -9.40 -7.76 22.35
C GLU A 240 -8.66 -7.32 21.06
N PRO A 241 -7.36 -7.65 20.90
CA PRO A 241 -6.61 -7.33 19.70
C PRO A 241 -7.24 -7.95 18.46
N ARG A 242 -7.35 -7.15 17.40
CA ARG A 242 -7.83 -7.61 16.08
C ARG A 242 -6.96 -7.04 14.97
N MET A 243 -7.17 -7.55 13.75
CA MET A 243 -6.63 -6.92 12.57
C MET A 243 -7.37 -5.59 12.32
N THR A 244 -6.67 -4.49 12.56
CA THR A 244 -7.08 -3.13 12.22
C THR A 244 -6.35 -2.66 10.98
N VAL A 245 -6.89 -1.66 10.27
CA VAL A 245 -6.21 -1.07 9.12
C VAL A 245 -4.90 -0.41 9.53
N LEU A 246 -4.86 0.26 10.70
CA LEU A 246 -3.61 0.81 11.25
C LEU A 246 -2.55 -0.28 11.48
N LEU A 247 -2.94 -1.42 12.10
CA LEU A 247 -2.02 -2.54 12.34
C LEU A 247 -1.56 -3.17 11.02
N ALA A 248 -2.47 -3.35 10.05
CA ALA A 248 -2.16 -3.91 8.75
C ALA A 248 -1.17 -3.03 7.96
N LEU A 249 -1.37 -1.71 7.95
CA LEU A 249 -0.45 -0.77 7.32
C LEU A 249 0.91 -0.75 8.01
N TRP A 250 0.94 -0.72 9.34
CA TRP A 250 2.19 -0.79 10.10
C TRP A 250 2.94 -2.09 9.82
N TYR A 251 2.25 -3.23 9.77
CA TYR A 251 2.84 -4.53 9.47
C TYR A 251 3.41 -4.58 8.05
N LEU A 252 2.69 -4.08 7.04
CA LEU A 252 3.23 -3.94 5.68
C LEU A 252 4.47 -3.04 5.65
N GLY A 253 4.50 -2.00 6.47
CA GLY A 253 5.70 -1.20 6.71
C GLY A 253 6.84 -2.04 7.26
N MET A 254 6.60 -2.82 8.31
CA MET A 254 7.62 -3.70 8.86
C MET A 254 8.11 -4.72 7.82
N LEU A 255 7.24 -5.32 7.00
CA LEU A 255 7.66 -6.21 5.91
C LEU A 255 8.54 -5.47 4.88
N SER A 256 8.10 -4.31 4.39
CA SER A 256 8.85 -3.53 3.40
C SER A 256 10.13 -2.86 3.94
N SER A 257 10.37 -2.90 5.25
CA SER A 257 11.61 -2.43 5.86
C SER A 257 12.77 -3.41 5.71
N HIS A 258 12.49 -4.71 5.53
CA HIS A 258 13.52 -5.75 5.47
C HIS A 258 14.26 -5.70 4.14
N ASP A 259 15.55 -5.40 4.17
CA ASP A 259 16.38 -5.07 3.01
C ASP A 259 16.48 -6.22 1.99
N ASP A 260 16.41 -7.46 2.46
CA ASP A 260 16.45 -8.66 1.60
C ASP A 260 15.08 -9.22 1.18
N ASP A 261 13.97 -8.64 1.64
CA ASP A 261 12.62 -9.19 1.39
C ASP A 261 11.62 -8.19 0.80
N TRP A 262 11.90 -6.88 0.86
CA TRP A 262 10.97 -5.87 0.37
C TRP A 262 10.77 -5.89 -1.16
N ASN A 263 11.73 -6.43 -1.91
CA ASN A 263 11.71 -6.55 -3.35
C ASN A 263 11.63 -8.01 -3.80
N LEU A 264 11.25 -8.22 -5.06
CA LEU A 264 11.42 -9.49 -5.76
C LEU A 264 12.20 -9.24 -7.03
N ASP A 265 13.25 -10.02 -7.23
CA ASP A 265 14.02 -10.01 -8.47
C ASP A 265 13.09 -10.33 -9.65
N ALA A 266 13.23 -9.59 -10.75
CA ALA A 266 12.44 -9.84 -11.95
C ALA A 266 12.93 -11.15 -12.58
N GLN A 267 11.98 -11.89 -13.10
CA GLN A 267 12.25 -13.20 -13.67
C GLN A 267 11.91 -13.19 -15.17
N PRO A 268 12.28 -14.25 -15.91
CA PRO A 268 11.87 -14.40 -17.31
C PRO A 268 10.35 -14.25 -17.48
N GLY A 269 9.94 -13.32 -18.35
CA GLY A 269 8.53 -13.02 -18.64
C GLY A 269 7.99 -11.75 -17.96
N ASP A 270 8.74 -11.15 -17.03
CA ASP A 270 8.44 -9.81 -16.56
C ASP A 270 8.61 -8.78 -17.68
N PRO A 271 7.80 -7.69 -17.70
CA PRO A 271 8.01 -6.59 -18.63
C PRO A 271 9.43 -6.02 -18.50
N ALA A 272 10.08 -5.76 -19.62
CA ALA A 272 11.38 -5.13 -19.62
C ALA A 272 11.28 -3.68 -19.11
N ASP A 273 12.38 -3.15 -18.58
CA ASP A 273 12.46 -1.77 -18.11
C ASP A 273 12.04 -0.76 -19.19
N SER A 274 12.41 -1.02 -20.45
CA SER A 274 11.97 -0.20 -21.59
C SER A 274 10.45 -0.16 -21.72
N GLU A 275 9.74 -1.24 -21.40
CA GLU A 275 8.27 -1.33 -21.47
C GLU A 275 7.60 -0.63 -20.28
N LEU A 276 8.27 -0.54 -19.13
CA LEU A 276 7.80 0.16 -17.94
C LEU A 276 8.10 1.67 -17.95
N ILE A 277 9.15 2.10 -18.69
CA ILE A 277 9.67 3.47 -18.63
C ILE A 277 9.44 4.26 -19.92
N SER A 278 9.52 3.62 -21.09
CA SER A 278 9.51 4.36 -22.36
C SER A 278 8.27 5.22 -22.53
N GLN A 279 8.43 6.53 -22.69
CA GLN A 279 7.37 7.32 -23.30
C GLN A 279 7.36 6.88 -24.76
N ARG A 280 6.34 6.14 -25.22
CA ARG A 280 6.13 6.02 -26.67
C ARG A 280 5.90 7.45 -27.16
N ARG A 281 6.94 8.09 -27.71
CA ARG A 281 6.73 9.11 -28.74
C ARG A 281 6.00 8.36 -29.84
N VAL A 282 4.69 8.61 -29.96
CA VAL A 282 4.01 8.33 -31.22
C VAL A 282 4.78 9.16 -32.25
N ALA A 283 5.62 8.49 -33.04
CA ALA A 283 6.22 9.15 -34.19
C ALA A 283 5.06 9.66 -35.05
N PRO A 284 5.08 10.92 -35.51
CA PRO A 284 4.09 11.37 -36.49
C PRO A 284 4.16 10.42 -37.68
N ALA A 285 2.99 9.99 -38.15
CA ALA A 285 2.87 9.07 -39.27
C ALA A 285 3.74 9.56 -40.45
N PRO A 286 4.53 8.69 -41.10
CA PRO A 286 5.28 9.06 -42.28
C PRO A 286 4.29 9.22 -43.43
N GLY A 287 3.83 10.45 -43.68
CA GLY A 287 2.87 10.70 -44.75
C GLY A 287 2.08 11.99 -44.62
N ALA A 288 2.76 13.13 -44.56
CA ALA A 288 2.20 14.38 -45.06
C ALA A 288 3.28 15.04 -45.91
N ALA A 289 3.47 14.47 -47.09
CA ALA A 289 4.21 15.11 -48.15
C ALA A 289 3.45 16.39 -48.56
N THR A 290 4.24 17.46 -48.63
CA THR A 290 4.05 18.64 -49.48
C THR A 290 3.01 18.51 -50.59
N SER A 291 1.98 19.34 -50.51
CA SER A 291 1.42 20.11 -51.64
C SER A 291 0.87 21.43 -51.12
#